data_AF-A0A4Y9ZI71-F1
#
_entry.id   AF-A0A4Y9ZI71-F1
#
_cell.length_a   1.000
_cell.length_b   1.000
_cell.length_c   1.000
_cell.angle_alpha   90.00
_cell.angle_beta   90.00
_cell.angle_gamma   90.00
#
_symmetry.space_group_name_H-M   'P 1'
#
loop_
_entity.id
_entity.type
_entity.pdbx_description
1 polymer ?
#
loop_
_entity_poly.entity_id
_entity_poly.type
_entity_poly.pdbx_seq_one_letter_code
_entity_poly.pdbx_strand_id
1 'polypeptide(L)'
;TPAGPLRVFRTPYVEDWEKNRAAEIRELTGKGIIPNEHELAAHPEKHLKAISFLMGNVAAVIKEVQPAQQIIDDMVREAVEVLQRGATLVKPKAKL
;
A
#
# COMPACT_ATOMS: atom_id res chain seq x y z
N THR A 1 -9.02 11.27 -3.21
CA THR A 1 -9.75 10.71 -2.05
C THR A 1 -9.39 11.53 -0.82
N PRO A 2 -10.34 12.20 -0.15
CA PRO A 2 -10.01 13.27 0.78
C PRO A 2 -10.03 12.79 2.24
N ALA A 3 -8.84 12.40 2.75
CA ALA A 3 -8.22 12.75 4.05
C ALA A 3 -7.08 11.75 4.42
N GLY A 4 -5.81 12.17 4.26
CA GLY A 4 -4.59 11.51 4.80
C GLY A 4 -3.91 10.45 3.90
N PRO A 5 -2.65 10.63 3.43
CA PRO A 5 -2.03 9.86 2.34
C PRO A 5 -1.44 8.48 2.75
N LEU A 6 -1.98 7.84 3.78
CA LEU A 6 -1.50 6.53 4.22
C LEU A 6 -2.38 5.43 3.64
N ARG A 7 -1.81 4.62 2.75
CA ARG A 7 -2.46 3.42 2.25
C ARG A 7 -2.29 2.31 3.27
N VAL A 8 -3.42 1.82 3.77
CA VAL A 8 -3.49 0.76 4.76
C VAL A 8 -4.22 -0.46 4.20
N PHE A 9 -3.96 -1.63 4.78
CA PHE A 9 -4.72 -2.83 4.48
C PHE A 9 -6.21 -2.62 4.76
N ARG A 10 -7.06 -3.02 3.82
CA ARG A 10 -8.51 -2.91 3.95
C ARG A 10 -9.03 -3.98 4.91
N THR A 11 -9.22 -3.60 6.16
CA THR A 11 -9.96 -4.39 7.15
C THR A 11 -11.39 -3.85 7.27
N PRO A 12 -12.34 -4.64 7.81
CA PRO A 12 -13.71 -4.14 8.07
C PRO A 12 -13.74 -2.88 8.94
N TYR A 13 -12.75 -2.70 9.82
CA TYR A 13 -12.57 -1.51 10.63
C TYR A 13 -12.18 -0.29 9.78
N VAL A 14 -11.20 -0.44 8.88
CA VAL A 14 -10.80 0.63 7.96
C VAL A 14 -11.94 0.99 7.01
N GLU A 15 -12.70 0.00 6.52
CA GLU A 15 -13.85 0.27 5.66
C GLU A 15 -14.96 1.08 6.35
N ASP A 16 -15.22 0.82 7.64
CA ASP A 16 -16.20 1.58 8.42
C ASP A 16 -15.75 3.05 8.56
N TRP A 17 -14.47 3.25 8.83
CA TRP A 17 -13.85 4.58 8.88
C TRP A 17 -13.96 5.33 7.54
N GLU A 18 -13.72 4.65 6.42
CA GLU A 18 -13.80 5.25 5.07
C GLU A 18 -15.24 5.55 4.63
N LYS A 19 -16.20 4.67 4.95
CA LYS A 19 -17.59 4.78 4.45
C LYS A 19 -18.49 5.61 5.36
N ASN A 20 -18.41 5.40 6.66
CA ASN A 20 -19.39 5.93 7.62
C ASN A 20 -18.85 7.12 8.43
N ARG A 21 -17.52 7.23 8.59
CA ARG A 21 -16.87 8.19 9.51
C ARG A 21 -15.96 9.20 8.81
N ALA A 22 -16.09 9.35 7.49
CA ALA A 22 -15.28 10.29 6.70
C ALA A 22 -15.41 11.77 7.15
N ALA A 23 -16.55 12.16 7.74
CA ALA A 23 -16.75 13.50 8.30
C ALA A 23 -15.94 13.71 9.59
N GLU A 24 -15.95 12.71 10.49
CA GLU A 24 -15.19 12.71 11.74
C GLU A 24 -13.68 12.74 11.47
N ILE A 25 -13.21 11.98 10.46
CA ILE A 25 -11.81 12.02 10.02
C ILE A 25 -11.38 13.44 9.64
N ARG A 26 -12.22 14.17 8.89
CA ARG A 26 -11.89 15.54 8.47
C ARG A 26 -11.85 16.50 9.64
N GLU A 27 -12.76 16.36 10.58
CA GLU A 27 -12.78 17.19 11.78
C GLU A 27 -11.56 16.93 12.68
N LEU A 28 -11.23 15.65 12.92
CA LEU A 28 -10.07 15.25 13.73
C LEU A 28 -8.76 15.65 13.05
N THR A 29 -8.62 15.39 11.75
CA THR A 29 -7.44 15.79 10.96
C THR A 29 -7.31 17.32 10.91
N GLY A 30 -8.42 18.05 10.84
CA GLY A 30 -8.45 19.52 10.91
C GLY A 30 -8.00 20.08 12.26
N LYS A 31 -8.20 19.33 13.35
CA LYS A 31 -7.69 19.64 14.69
C LYS A 31 -6.26 19.14 14.92
N GLY A 32 -5.65 18.47 13.95
CA GLY A 32 -4.31 17.88 14.06
C GLY A 32 -4.24 16.58 14.87
N ILE A 33 -5.37 15.92 15.10
CA ILE A 33 -5.48 14.68 15.89
C ILE A 33 -5.56 13.49 14.94
N ILE A 34 -4.77 12.44 15.21
CA ILE A 34 -4.82 11.18 14.45
C ILE A 34 -6.09 10.41 14.86
N PRO A 35 -7.01 10.12 13.92
CA PRO A 35 -8.28 9.45 14.25
C PRO A 35 -8.10 8.11 14.97
N ASN A 36 -7.07 7.35 14.57
CA ASN A 36 -6.75 6.06 15.17
C ASN A 36 -6.31 6.18 16.65
N GLU A 37 -5.52 7.20 16.99
CA GLU A 37 -5.07 7.44 18.37
C GLU A 37 -6.21 7.91 19.26
N HIS A 38 -7.09 8.77 18.73
CA HIS A 38 -8.29 9.25 19.43
C HIS A 38 -9.26 8.11 19.75
N GLU A 39 -9.54 7.22 18.79
CA GLU A 39 -10.41 6.06 19.05
C GLU A 39 -9.75 5.05 20.00
N LEU A 40 -8.44 4.85 19.89
CA LEU A 40 -7.73 3.94 20.79
C LEU A 40 -7.73 4.43 22.25
N ALA A 41 -7.65 5.74 22.47
CA ALA A 41 -7.77 6.34 23.79
C ALA A 41 -9.17 6.17 24.39
N ALA A 42 -10.22 6.23 23.57
CA ALA A 42 -11.61 6.03 24.00
C ALA A 42 -12.00 4.55 24.14
N HIS A 43 -11.37 3.67 23.35
CA HIS A 43 -11.73 2.26 23.18
C HIS A 43 -10.47 1.38 23.12
N PRO A 44 -9.76 1.18 24.25
CA PRO A 44 -8.54 0.36 24.30
C PRO A 44 -8.76 -1.10 23.86
N GLU A 45 -9.99 -1.61 23.97
CA GLU A 45 -10.39 -2.95 23.50
C GLU A 45 -10.31 -3.12 21.98
N LYS A 46 -10.32 -2.01 21.22
CA LYS A 46 -10.22 -2.02 19.75
C LYS A 46 -8.77 -2.03 19.25
N HIS A 47 -7.77 -2.02 20.12
CA HIS A 47 -6.35 -1.95 19.75
C HIS A 47 -5.95 -2.94 18.64
N LEU A 48 -6.39 -4.20 18.74
CA LEU A 48 -6.08 -5.23 17.74
C LEU A 48 -6.72 -4.97 16.36
N LYS A 49 -7.86 -4.29 16.31
CA LYS A 49 -8.58 -3.94 15.08
C LYS A 49 -8.10 -2.61 14.48
N ALA A 50 -7.56 -1.75 15.34
CA ALA A 50 -6.97 -0.45 15.01
C ALA A 50 -5.53 -0.52 14.48
N ILE A 51 -4.93 -1.72 14.41
CA ILE A 51 -3.59 -1.90 13.84
C ILE A 51 -3.63 -1.51 12.35
N SER A 52 -2.95 -0.42 12.04
CA SER A 52 -2.82 0.09 10.67
C SER A 52 -1.65 -0.59 9.98
N PHE A 53 -1.92 -1.55 9.10
CA PHE A 53 -0.90 -2.18 8.26
C PHE A 53 -0.65 -1.31 7.02
N LEU A 54 0.44 -0.55 7.02
CA LEU A 54 0.85 0.27 5.88
C LEU A 54 1.27 -0.62 4.71
N MET A 55 0.54 -0.57 3.61
CA MET A 55 0.86 -1.34 2.41
C MET A 55 0.38 -0.65 1.13
N GLY A 56 1.16 -0.81 0.06
CA GLY A 56 0.77 -0.37 -1.28
C GLY A 56 -0.05 -1.42 -2.02
N ASN A 57 -0.67 -1.02 -3.13
CA ASN A 57 -1.43 -1.92 -4.00
C ASN A 57 -0.58 -3.09 -4.55
N VAL A 58 0.73 -2.89 -4.68
CA VAL A 58 1.68 -3.90 -5.18
C VAL A 58 1.86 -5.06 -4.19
N ALA A 59 1.46 -4.89 -2.91
CA ALA A 59 1.54 -5.96 -1.91
C ALA A 59 0.75 -7.21 -2.31
N ALA A 60 -0.29 -7.08 -3.14
CA ALA A 60 -1.06 -8.21 -3.67
C ALA A 60 -0.25 -9.16 -4.58
N VAL A 61 0.88 -8.70 -5.11
CA VAL A 61 1.76 -9.48 -5.99
C VAL A 61 2.76 -10.31 -5.19
N ILE A 62 3.00 -9.96 -3.92
CA ILE A 62 3.95 -10.64 -3.04
C ILE A 62 3.30 -11.91 -2.49
N LYS A 63 3.82 -13.08 -2.88
CA LYS A 63 3.28 -14.39 -2.51
C LYS A 63 4.11 -15.16 -1.49
N GLU A 64 5.36 -14.76 -1.30
CA GLU A 64 6.32 -15.44 -0.44
C GLU A 64 7.25 -14.44 0.26
N VAL A 65 7.83 -14.86 1.38
CA VAL A 65 8.81 -14.08 2.13
C VAL A 65 10.20 -14.56 1.72
N GLN A 66 10.89 -13.73 0.96
CA GLN A 66 12.24 -14.03 0.45
C GLN A 66 13.32 -13.29 1.25
N PRO A 67 14.57 -13.78 1.26
CA PRO A 67 15.70 -13.04 1.80
C PRO A 67 15.90 -11.70 1.10
N ALA A 68 16.36 -10.67 1.82
CA ALA A 68 16.54 -9.33 1.28
C ALA A 68 17.46 -9.28 0.04
N GLN A 69 18.51 -10.10 0.03
CA GLN A 69 19.41 -10.22 -1.11
C GLN A 69 18.67 -10.70 -2.37
N GLN A 70 17.88 -11.76 -2.24
CA GLN A 70 17.15 -12.35 -3.36
C GLN A 70 16.14 -11.38 -3.96
N ILE A 71 15.45 -10.59 -3.12
CA ILE A 71 14.51 -9.55 -3.59
C ILE A 71 15.22 -8.57 -4.53
N ILE A 72 16.41 -8.10 -4.14
CA ILE A 72 17.17 -7.13 -4.95
C ILE A 72 17.70 -7.79 -6.23
N ASP A 73 18.25 -8.99 -6.13
CA ASP A 73 18.77 -9.73 -7.28
C ASP A 73 17.66 -9.99 -8.32
N ASP A 74 16.46 -10.38 -7.86
CA ASP A 74 15.29 -10.61 -8.71
C ASP A 74 14.80 -9.30 -9.34
N MET A 75 14.70 -8.20 -8.57
CA MET A 75 14.32 -6.88 -9.07
C MET A 75 15.25 -6.40 -10.21
N VAL A 76 16.56 -6.56 -10.05
CA VAL A 76 17.54 -6.13 -11.05
C VAL A 76 17.49 -7.03 -12.27
N ARG A 77 17.44 -8.35 -12.08
CA ARG A 77 17.38 -9.32 -13.17
C ARG A 77 16.14 -9.11 -14.05
N GLU A 78 14.97 -9.01 -13.43
CA GLU A 78 13.70 -8.79 -14.15
C GLU A 78 13.69 -7.44 -14.88
N ALA A 79 14.25 -6.39 -14.29
CA ALA A 79 14.38 -5.10 -14.96
C ALA A 79 15.23 -5.19 -16.24
N VAL A 80 16.35 -5.91 -16.19
CA VAL A 80 17.21 -6.15 -17.37
C VAL A 80 16.45 -6.91 -18.45
N GLU A 81 15.73 -7.98 -18.08
CA GLU A 81 14.92 -8.78 -19.00
C GLU A 81 13.83 -7.94 -19.70
N VAL A 82 13.11 -7.12 -18.93
CA VAL A 82 12.05 -6.25 -19.47
C VAL A 82 12.63 -5.21 -20.43
N LEU A 83 13.76 -4.59 -20.10
CA LEU A 83 14.43 -3.61 -20.96
C LEU A 83 14.94 -4.25 -22.26
N GLN A 84 15.57 -5.42 -22.18
CA GLN A 84 16.04 -6.15 -23.35
C GLN A 84 14.88 -6.57 -24.26
N ARG A 85 13.81 -7.12 -23.67
CA ARG A 85 12.59 -7.47 -24.41
C ARG A 85 11.99 -6.25 -25.10
N GLY A 86 11.86 -5.13 -24.38
CA GLY A 86 11.40 -3.87 -24.95
C GLY A 86 12.23 -3.42 -26.14
N ALA A 87 13.56 -3.50 -26.03
CA ALA A 87 14.48 -3.12 -27.11
C ALA A 87 14.30 -3.99 -28.38
N THR A 88 13.91 -5.25 -28.27
CA THR A 88 13.62 -6.10 -29.44
C THR A 88 12.36 -5.69 -30.21
N LEU A 89 11.41 -5.04 -29.52
CA LEU A 89 10.13 -4.63 -30.12
C LEU A 89 10.26 -3.34 -30.94
N VAL A 90 11.23 -2.48 -30.62
CA VAL A 90 11.48 -1.21 -31.32
C VAL A 90 12.57 -1.29 -32.39
N LYS A 91 13.40 -2.34 -32.38
CA LYS A 91 14.40 -2.54 -33.44
C LYS A 91 13.76 -3.30 -34.62
N PRO A 92 13.67 -2.70 -35.83
CA PRO A 92 13.18 -3.43 -36.99
C PRO A 92 14.11 -4.62 -37.27
N LYS A 93 13.56 -5.85 -37.24
CA LYS A 93 14.28 -7.02 -37.75
C LYS A 93 14.47 -6.83 -39.26
N ALA A 94 15.71 -6.83 -39.71
CA ALA A 94 16.01 -6.94 -41.14
C ALA A 94 15.37 -8.24 -41.65
N LYS A 95 14.49 -8.13 -42.65
CA LYS A 95 13.97 -9.30 -43.36
C LYS A 95 15.12 -9.82 -44.23
N LEU A 96 15.46 -11.10 -44.05
CA LEU A 96 16.26 -11.87 -45.00
C LEU A 96 15.39 -12.25 -46.19
#